data_AF-A0A8J2FTQ1-F1
#
_entry.id   AF-A0A8J2FTQ1-F1
#
_cell.length_a   1.000
_cell.length_b   1.000
_cell.length_c   1.000
_cell.angle_alpha   90.00
_cell.angle_beta   90.00
_cell.angle_gamma   90.00
#
_symmetry.space_group_name_H-M   'P 1'
#
loop_
_entity.id
_entity.type
_entity.pdbx_description
1 polymer ?
#
loop_
_entity_poly.entity_id
_entity_poly.type
_entity_poly.pdbx_seq_one_letter_code
_entity_poly.pdbx_strand_id
1 'polypeptide(L)'
;MVSMGGLWVKLGQMISTRADVFPAPIIKQLKLLQDALPPRPFEEVEEALRLSFPTWPFAAVSVEPLATASIAQVHRATLLDGTRVVVKVRHKGIQAVLDQDLDNAQYIVESLAEEKPQLDFRVIFQEWAAETRKETNFRQEAENTETVFWNLRELAAKQIARVPKVIPRTVYIPTIPTRSVLVLEFIEGVKPTEREVILRTWGADGNAVMDQISAAFAQQIFVDGIFNGDPHPGNFLIERVEPTTVRSDMPVLLDFGLVKRIPTKLRMAFCRLLVAAHEQDISALLCALGELGVGEQASLARPDRALQFVRFAFRDAEPEKSFDEQKSEWTPEDHDDVEDTFSDIEEEEDEEDEEDLQAGGVMFLLRVISCLRGISVSLGVGHSYLHSMAPFARSALRRLEFSPTPTMIGNKKVQVLNDPQTVLIEKLVYKLTELRDQDLVCGLQMCVFKKNVKVIDFAFGELGRVDPRPYKRTTLVNAFSCGKILPVLLIHIFVDRGWIDSLDDFVADYWPAFSKNGKGKITIRDALEHKTGLARAFPTKSIRAICDFAVMKKWIASAKPDPEQKNSENYHVLTHGWILAGLAEEVYNRKVLKLGEEQL
;
A
#
# COMPACT_ATOMS: atom_id res chain seq x y z
N MET A 1 20.12 -30.79 -0.69
CA MET A 1 20.12 -29.50 0.04
C MET A 1 20.61 -29.69 1.47
N VAL A 2 19.95 -30.49 2.32
CA VAL A 2 20.41 -30.74 3.71
C VAL A 2 21.86 -31.25 3.80
N SER A 3 22.25 -32.20 2.94
CA SER A 3 23.62 -32.71 2.88
C SER A 3 24.67 -31.69 2.43
N MET A 4 24.27 -30.68 1.65
CA MET A 4 25.17 -29.63 1.15
C MET A 4 25.29 -28.48 2.17
N GLY A 5 24.27 -28.25 3.00
CA GLY A 5 24.28 -27.20 4.01
C GLY A 5 24.30 -25.78 3.41
N GLY A 6 24.59 -24.78 4.25
CA GLY A 6 24.93 -23.41 3.82
C GLY A 6 23.92 -22.78 2.86
N LEU A 7 24.41 -22.40 1.67
CA LEU A 7 23.63 -21.67 0.67
C LEU A 7 22.40 -22.44 0.21
N TRP A 8 22.54 -23.74 -0.06
CA TRP A 8 21.50 -24.55 -0.70
C TRP A 8 20.28 -24.75 0.20
N VAL A 9 20.50 -24.81 1.51
CA VAL A 9 19.40 -24.81 2.49
C VAL A 9 18.69 -23.47 2.48
N LYS A 10 19.45 -22.37 2.48
CA LYS A 10 18.92 -21.00 2.46
C LYS A 10 18.14 -20.69 1.18
N LEU A 11 18.65 -21.13 0.03
CA LEU A 11 17.97 -21.05 -1.25
C LEU A 11 16.65 -21.84 -1.23
N GLY A 12 16.66 -23.05 -0.69
CA GLY A 12 15.45 -23.85 -0.52
C GLY A 12 14.43 -23.19 0.42
N GLN A 13 14.88 -22.57 1.52
CA GLN A 13 14.04 -21.77 2.42
C GLN A 13 13.43 -20.57 1.68
N MET A 14 14.20 -19.85 0.87
CA MET A 14 13.69 -18.74 0.06
C MET A 14 12.65 -19.22 -0.97
N ILE A 15 12.93 -20.30 -1.69
CA ILE A 15 12.00 -20.84 -2.69
C ILE A 15 10.72 -21.35 -2.00
N SER A 16 10.83 -21.92 -0.80
CA SER A 16 9.66 -22.42 -0.05
C SER A 16 8.66 -21.33 0.38
N THR A 17 9.06 -20.06 0.36
CA THR A 17 8.15 -18.92 0.61
C THR A 17 7.53 -18.36 -0.67
N ARG A 18 7.98 -18.80 -1.86
CA ARG A 18 7.49 -18.36 -3.17
C ARG A 18 6.39 -19.26 -3.74
N ALA A 19 5.25 -19.31 -3.04
CA ALA A 19 4.04 -20.02 -3.51
C ALA A 19 3.39 -19.43 -4.76
N ASP A 20 3.74 -18.18 -5.07
CA ASP A 20 3.40 -17.48 -6.29
C ASP A 20 4.09 -18.09 -7.53
N VAL A 21 5.37 -18.47 -7.41
CA VAL A 21 6.22 -18.89 -8.54
C VAL A 21 6.32 -20.40 -8.69
N PHE A 22 6.39 -21.15 -7.59
CA PHE A 22 6.70 -22.59 -7.65
C PHE A 22 5.47 -23.47 -7.39
N PRO A 23 5.38 -24.68 -8.00
CA PRO A 23 4.30 -25.63 -7.73
C PRO A 23 4.22 -26.08 -6.26
N ALA A 24 3.00 -26.26 -5.75
CA ALA A 24 2.73 -26.67 -4.37
C ALA A 24 3.49 -27.93 -3.88
N PRO A 25 3.71 -28.99 -4.71
CA PRO A 25 4.50 -30.15 -4.28
C PRO A 25 5.96 -29.80 -3.97
N ILE A 26 6.58 -28.89 -4.73
CA ILE A 26 7.97 -28.45 -4.52
C ILE A 26 8.07 -27.67 -3.21
N ILE A 27 7.16 -26.72 -3.01
CA ILE A 27 7.11 -25.90 -1.79
C ILE A 27 6.92 -26.76 -0.55
N LYS A 28 6.02 -27.75 -0.61
CA LYS A 28 5.78 -28.67 0.51
C LYS A 28 7.05 -29.41 0.93
N GLN A 29 7.88 -29.82 -0.02
CA GLN A 29 9.16 -30.48 0.29
C GLN A 29 10.22 -29.48 0.79
N LEU A 30 10.30 -28.30 0.18
CA LEU A 30 11.26 -27.27 0.59
C LEU A 30 10.93 -26.66 1.95
N LYS A 31 9.66 -26.66 2.39
CA LYS A 31 9.25 -26.26 3.74
C LYS A 31 9.95 -27.09 4.83
N LEU A 32 10.30 -28.36 4.55
CA LEU A 32 11.06 -29.19 5.50
C LEU A 32 12.46 -28.63 5.80
N LEU A 33 13.00 -27.74 4.95
CA LEU A 33 14.28 -27.06 5.19
C LEU A 33 14.15 -25.91 6.19
N GLN A 34 12.94 -25.50 6.55
CA GLN A 34 12.68 -24.52 7.61
C GLN A 34 12.74 -25.17 9.01
N ASP A 35 12.70 -26.50 9.08
CA ASP A 35 12.84 -27.26 10.32
C ASP A 35 14.32 -27.39 10.76
N ALA A 36 14.54 -27.80 12.01
CA ALA A 36 15.86 -27.82 12.63
C ALA A 36 16.87 -28.66 11.83
N LEU A 37 17.98 -28.03 11.43
CA LEU A 37 19.10 -28.71 10.81
C LEU A 37 19.89 -29.54 11.84
N PRO A 38 20.63 -30.58 11.43
CA PRO A 38 21.49 -31.32 12.33
C PRO A 38 22.56 -30.39 12.94
N PRO A 39 22.78 -30.44 14.27
CA PRO A 39 23.70 -29.53 14.94
C PRO A 39 25.17 -29.90 14.72
N ARG A 40 26.06 -28.92 14.79
CA ARG A 40 27.51 -29.17 14.86
C ARG A 40 27.92 -29.56 16.29
N PRO A 41 29.06 -30.26 16.47
CA PRO A 41 29.58 -30.60 17.78
C PRO A 41 29.74 -29.35 18.67
N PHE A 42 29.43 -29.49 19.97
CA PHE A 42 29.48 -28.36 20.91
C PHE A 42 30.91 -27.83 21.09
N GLU A 43 31.92 -28.64 20.84
CA GLU A 43 33.33 -28.24 20.89
C GLU A 43 33.63 -27.09 19.92
N GLU A 44 33.02 -27.10 18.71
CA GLU A 44 33.17 -26.01 17.74
C GLU A 44 32.51 -24.71 18.25
N VAL A 45 31.39 -24.84 18.97
CA VAL A 45 30.67 -23.71 19.57
C VAL A 45 31.50 -23.11 20.70
N GLU A 46 31.99 -23.95 21.61
CA GLU A 46 32.79 -23.51 22.75
C GLU A 46 34.08 -22.82 22.30
N GLU A 47 34.75 -23.35 21.27
CA GLU A 47 35.92 -22.72 20.65
C GLU A 47 35.58 -21.31 20.14
N ALA A 48 34.49 -21.15 19.39
CA ALA A 48 34.06 -19.86 18.87
C ALA A 48 33.69 -18.86 19.99
N LEU A 49 33.07 -19.33 21.08
CA LEU A 49 32.76 -18.51 22.25
C LEU A 49 34.04 -18.03 22.95
N ARG A 50 35.00 -18.94 23.21
CA ARG A 50 36.27 -18.60 23.87
C ARG A 50 37.11 -17.62 23.05
N LEU A 51 37.09 -17.73 21.72
CA LEU A 51 37.74 -16.76 20.83
C LEU A 51 37.06 -15.39 20.84
N SER A 52 35.73 -15.37 20.98
CA SER A 52 34.93 -14.14 20.93
C SER A 52 34.94 -13.38 22.26
N PHE A 53 35.14 -14.07 23.37
CA PHE A 53 35.14 -13.49 24.71
C PHE A 53 36.43 -13.80 25.48
N PRO A 54 37.44 -12.90 25.43
CA PRO A 54 38.68 -13.06 26.20
C PRO A 54 38.45 -13.22 27.71
N THR A 55 37.40 -12.58 28.22
CA THR A 55 36.87 -12.79 29.58
C THR A 55 35.54 -13.51 29.46
N TRP A 56 35.44 -14.71 30.02
CA TRP A 56 34.26 -15.55 29.92
C TRP A 56 33.04 -14.94 30.65
N PRO A 57 31.94 -14.58 29.94
CA PRO A 57 30.82 -13.84 30.53
C PRO A 57 29.65 -14.74 30.98
N PHE A 58 29.74 -16.06 30.76
CA PHE A 58 28.63 -16.99 30.97
C PHE A 58 28.81 -17.78 32.28
N ALA A 59 27.76 -17.86 33.08
CA ALA A 59 27.66 -18.80 34.20
C ALA A 59 27.40 -20.24 33.69
N ALA A 60 26.60 -20.38 32.62
CA ALA A 60 26.30 -21.65 32.00
C ALA A 60 25.95 -21.46 30.51
N VAL A 61 26.33 -22.42 29.67
CA VAL A 61 25.93 -22.53 28.26
C VAL A 61 25.40 -23.95 28.04
N SER A 62 24.22 -24.08 27.47
CA SER A 62 23.61 -25.40 27.20
C SER A 62 24.33 -26.10 26.06
N VAL A 63 24.69 -27.37 26.27
CA VAL A 63 25.34 -28.21 25.26
C VAL A 63 24.37 -28.51 24.11
N GLU A 64 23.10 -28.76 24.43
CA GLU A 64 22.06 -28.97 23.43
C GLU A 64 21.66 -27.62 22.80
N PRO A 65 21.69 -27.51 21.45
CA PRO A 65 21.25 -26.29 20.79
C PRO A 65 19.74 -26.13 20.92
N LEU A 66 19.33 -24.88 21.16
CA LEU A 66 17.92 -24.48 21.10
C LEU A 66 17.37 -24.53 19.68
N ALA A 67 18.20 -24.12 18.71
CA ALA A 67 17.87 -24.13 17.29
C ALA A 67 19.15 -24.23 16.46
N THR A 68 19.04 -24.82 15.27
CA THR A 68 20.14 -24.87 14.29
C THR A 68 19.62 -24.36 12.95
N ALA A 69 20.33 -23.38 12.39
CA ALA A 69 20.05 -22.70 11.14
C ALA A 69 21.17 -22.94 10.13
N SER A 70 20.98 -22.43 8.90
CA SER A 70 21.89 -22.66 7.76
C SER A 70 23.32 -22.17 8.01
N ILE A 71 23.48 -21.04 8.70
CA ILE A 71 24.79 -20.40 8.94
C ILE A 71 25.25 -20.45 10.40
N ALA A 72 24.39 -20.88 11.32
CA ALA A 72 24.63 -20.75 12.75
C ALA A 72 23.80 -21.73 13.60
N GLN A 73 24.17 -21.88 14.86
CA GLN A 73 23.36 -22.55 15.89
C GLN A 73 23.16 -21.64 17.10
N VAL A 74 22.01 -21.79 17.75
CA VAL A 74 21.58 -20.97 18.88
C VAL A 74 21.56 -21.84 20.13
N HIS A 75 22.24 -21.39 21.18
CA HIS A 75 22.30 -22.08 22.47
C HIS A 75 21.66 -21.22 23.57
N ARG A 76 20.97 -21.86 24.52
CA ARG A 76 20.57 -21.18 25.76
C ARG A 76 21.81 -20.96 26.62
N ALA A 77 21.91 -19.79 27.24
CA ALA A 77 22.95 -19.50 28.22
C ALA A 77 22.46 -18.58 29.33
N THR A 78 23.24 -18.49 30.39
CA THR A 78 23.02 -17.59 31.52
C THR A 78 24.27 -16.77 31.73
N LEU A 79 24.15 -15.45 31.78
CA LEU A 79 25.26 -14.55 32.10
C LEU A 79 25.65 -14.66 33.59
N LEU A 80 26.84 -14.16 33.94
CA LEU A 80 27.34 -14.17 35.33
C LEU A 80 26.44 -13.42 36.32
N ASP A 81 25.64 -12.46 35.85
CA ASP A 81 24.67 -11.72 36.66
C ASP A 81 23.30 -12.43 36.81
N GLY A 82 23.16 -13.63 36.20
CA GLY A 82 21.93 -14.42 36.22
C GLY A 82 20.97 -14.14 35.05
N THR A 83 21.27 -13.18 34.17
CA THR A 83 20.43 -12.86 33.01
C THR A 83 20.36 -14.04 32.04
N ARG A 84 19.14 -14.44 31.66
CA ARG A 84 18.91 -15.49 30.66
C ARG A 84 19.10 -14.93 29.25
N VAL A 85 19.94 -15.57 28.45
CA VAL A 85 20.28 -15.14 27.09
C VAL A 85 20.27 -16.31 26.12
N VAL A 86 20.20 -16.00 24.83
CA VAL A 86 20.58 -16.93 23.76
C VAL A 86 21.88 -16.48 23.14
N VAL A 87 22.69 -17.46 22.73
CA VAL A 87 23.97 -17.23 22.07
C VAL A 87 23.91 -17.87 20.70
N LYS A 88 23.85 -17.04 19.67
CA LYS A 88 23.88 -17.43 18.25
C LYS A 88 25.35 -17.49 17.83
N VAL A 89 25.81 -18.67 17.46
CA VAL A 89 27.21 -18.96 17.11
C VAL A 89 27.27 -19.43 15.67
N ARG A 90 28.06 -18.73 14.86
CA ARG A 90 28.26 -19.01 13.43
C ARG A 90 29.01 -20.33 13.24
N HIS A 91 28.59 -21.14 12.29
CA HIS A 91 29.26 -22.40 11.94
C HIS A 91 30.71 -22.16 11.50
N LYS A 92 31.63 -23.00 11.94
CA LYS A 92 33.06 -22.88 11.60
C LYS A 92 33.25 -23.03 10.09
N GLY A 93 33.98 -22.10 9.48
CA GLY A 93 34.30 -22.12 8.04
C GLY A 93 33.13 -21.82 7.09
N ILE A 94 31.93 -21.53 7.59
CA ILE A 94 30.73 -21.38 6.75
C ILE A 94 30.82 -20.23 5.76
N GLN A 95 31.56 -19.17 6.08
CA GLN A 95 31.72 -18.02 5.20
C GLN A 95 32.39 -18.42 3.88
N ALA A 96 33.49 -19.18 3.93
CA ALA A 96 34.18 -19.63 2.73
C ALA A 96 33.34 -20.58 1.88
N VAL A 97 32.56 -21.46 2.54
CA VAL A 97 31.61 -22.35 1.86
C VAL A 97 30.51 -21.55 1.16
N LEU A 98 29.94 -20.56 1.87
CA LEU A 98 28.89 -19.70 1.34
C LEU A 98 29.36 -18.87 0.16
N ASP A 99 30.56 -18.27 0.26
CA ASP A 99 31.14 -17.47 -0.83
C ASP A 99 31.35 -18.33 -2.09
N GLN A 100 31.92 -19.53 -1.94
CA GLN A 100 32.11 -20.45 -3.06
C GLN A 100 30.79 -20.94 -3.66
N ASP A 101 29.80 -21.26 -2.83
CA ASP A 101 28.48 -21.68 -3.29
C ASP A 101 27.78 -20.56 -4.05
N LEU A 102 27.93 -19.30 -3.61
CA LEU A 102 27.35 -18.14 -4.29
C LEU A 102 27.99 -17.92 -5.66
N ASP A 103 29.30 -18.07 -5.77
CA ASP A 103 30.02 -17.97 -7.04
C ASP A 103 29.60 -19.09 -8.01
N ASN A 104 29.41 -20.31 -7.49
CA ASN A 104 28.90 -21.43 -8.29
C ASN A 104 27.46 -21.18 -8.76
N ALA A 105 26.60 -20.64 -7.89
CA ALA A 105 25.22 -20.33 -8.23
C ALA A 105 25.12 -19.16 -9.22
N GLN A 106 26.01 -18.16 -9.13
CA GLN A 106 26.13 -17.09 -10.12
C GLN A 106 26.37 -17.66 -11.52
N TYR A 107 27.32 -18.59 -11.64
CA TYR A 107 27.63 -19.25 -12.91
C TYR A 107 26.43 -20.01 -13.50
N ILE A 108 25.63 -20.67 -12.64
CA ILE A 108 24.41 -21.37 -13.06
C ILE A 108 23.37 -20.38 -13.58
N VAL A 109 23.17 -19.25 -12.89
CA VAL A 109 22.21 -18.21 -13.29
C VAL A 109 22.62 -17.57 -14.61
N GLU A 110 23.92 -17.28 -14.79
CA GLU A 110 24.46 -16.76 -16.06
C GLU A 110 24.24 -17.74 -17.21
N SER A 111 24.58 -19.02 -17.00
CA SER A 111 24.38 -20.07 -18.01
C SER A 111 22.90 -20.27 -18.37
N LEU A 112 22.01 -20.19 -17.37
CA LEU A 112 20.56 -20.32 -17.60
C LEU A 112 20.01 -19.15 -18.40
N ALA A 113 20.46 -17.93 -18.12
CA ALA A 113 20.07 -16.73 -18.87
C ALA A 113 20.53 -16.81 -20.33
N GLU A 114 21.72 -17.37 -20.59
CA GLU A 114 22.21 -17.60 -21.96
C GLU A 114 21.39 -18.65 -22.72
N GLU A 115 21.02 -19.77 -22.07
CA GLU A 115 20.25 -20.85 -22.71
C GLU A 115 18.76 -20.49 -22.85
N LYS A 116 18.22 -19.76 -21.87
CA LYS A 116 16.81 -19.36 -21.77
C LYS A 116 16.70 -17.89 -21.35
N PRO A 117 16.81 -16.94 -22.29
CA PRO A 117 16.71 -15.51 -22.00
C PRO A 117 15.45 -15.10 -21.24
N GLN A 118 14.33 -15.82 -21.44
CA GLN A 118 13.07 -15.63 -20.72
C GLN A 118 13.12 -15.99 -19.22
N LEU A 119 14.23 -16.55 -18.73
CA LEU A 119 14.48 -16.88 -17.33
C LEU A 119 15.75 -16.17 -16.83
N ASP A 120 15.91 -14.90 -17.19
CA ASP A 120 17.02 -14.09 -16.71
C ASP A 120 16.84 -13.66 -15.25
N PHE A 121 17.45 -14.41 -14.34
CA PHE A 121 17.43 -14.10 -12.92
C PHE A 121 18.69 -13.35 -12.44
N ARG A 122 19.54 -12.84 -13.34
CA ARG A 122 20.86 -12.28 -12.97
C ARG A 122 20.74 -11.13 -11.98
N VAL A 123 19.89 -10.15 -12.26
CA VAL A 123 19.69 -8.96 -11.39
C VAL A 123 19.20 -9.38 -10.00
N ILE A 124 18.15 -10.20 -9.94
CA ILE A 124 17.56 -10.68 -8.69
C ILE A 124 18.57 -11.50 -7.88
N PHE A 125 19.32 -12.36 -8.55
CA PHE A 125 20.30 -13.22 -7.89
C PHE A 125 21.49 -12.41 -7.35
N GLN A 126 22.02 -11.44 -8.10
CA GLN A 126 23.11 -10.58 -7.65
C GLN A 126 22.73 -9.82 -6.37
N GLU A 127 21.51 -9.27 -6.32
CA GLU A 127 21.02 -8.59 -5.14
C GLU A 127 20.88 -9.55 -3.96
N TRP A 128 20.29 -10.73 -4.17
CA TRP A 128 20.15 -11.74 -3.13
C TRP A 128 21.49 -12.27 -2.61
N ALA A 129 22.45 -12.48 -3.51
CA ALA A 129 23.80 -12.93 -3.18
C ALA A 129 24.55 -11.90 -2.33
N ALA A 130 24.45 -10.62 -2.70
CA ALA A 130 25.03 -9.52 -1.93
C ALA A 130 24.47 -9.46 -0.50
N GLU A 131 23.17 -9.67 -0.32
CA GLU A 131 22.55 -9.72 1.00
C GLU A 131 22.93 -10.97 1.80
N THR A 132 22.95 -12.13 1.15
CA THR A 132 23.28 -13.41 1.80
C THR A 132 24.70 -13.39 2.39
N ARG A 133 25.66 -12.71 1.74
CA ARG A 133 27.02 -12.52 2.28
C ARG A 133 27.02 -11.72 3.60
N LYS A 134 26.13 -10.72 3.74
CA LYS A 134 26.05 -9.87 4.94
C LYS A 134 25.63 -10.65 6.19
N GLU A 135 24.82 -11.69 6.03
CA GLU A 135 24.33 -12.50 7.16
C GLU A 135 25.44 -13.25 7.91
N THR A 136 26.60 -13.46 7.28
CA THR A 136 27.75 -14.08 7.95
C THR A 136 28.43 -13.16 8.97
N ASN A 137 28.04 -11.88 9.04
CA ASN A 137 28.63 -10.89 9.94
C ASN A 137 27.64 -10.45 11.01
N PHE A 138 27.68 -11.10 12.17
CA PHE A 138 26.76 -10.82 13.28
C PHE A 138 26.89 -9.43 13.92
N ARG A 139 27.95 -8.66 13.62
CA ARG A 139 27.98 -7.23 13.98
C ARG A 139 26.88 -6.45 13.28
N GLN A 140 26.66 -6.75 11.99
CA GLN A 140 25.62 -6.08 11.22
C GLN A 140 24.24 -6.41 11.75
N GLU A 141 23.99 -7.69 12.05
CA GLU A 141 22.73 -8.14 12.66
C GLU A 141 22.50 -7.45 14.03
N ALA A 142 23.54 -7.32 14.87
CA ALA A 142 23.45 -6.62 16.15
C ALA A 142 23.08 -5.13 15.99
N GLU A 143 23.76 -4.42 15.09
CA GLU A 143 23.50 -2.99 14.81
C GLU A 143 22.08 -2.77 14.26
N ASN A 144 21.63 -3.65 13.37
CA ASN A 144 20.27 -3.61 12.83
C ASN A 144 19.23 -3.86 13.93
N THR A 145 19.46 -4.88 14.75
CA THR A 145 18.62 -5.25 15.89
C THR A 145 18.50 -4.09 16.88
N GLU A 146 19.61 -3.44 17.22
CA GLU A 146 19.64 -2.26 18.09
C GLU A 146 18.88 -1.07 17.49
N THR A 147 19.10 -0.79 16.20
CA THR A 147 18.42 0.31 15.50
C THR A 147 16.90 0.12 15.53
N VAL A 148 16.42 -1.08 15.16
CA VAL A 148 14.98 -1.37 15.16
C VAL A 148 14.42 -1.35 16.59
N PHE A 149 15.17 -1.87 17.58
CA PHE A 149 14.76 -1.84 18.97
C PHE A 149 14.47 -0.40 19.46
N TRP A 150 15.38 0.54 19.19
CA TRP A 150 15.19 1.94 19.59
C TRP A 150 14.06 2.63 18.84
N ASN A 151 13.92 2.38 17.53
CA ASN A 151 12.82 2.94 16.74
C ASN A 151 11.44 2.47 17.22
N LEU A 152 11.30 1.17 17.50
CA LEU A 152 10.03 0.61 18.01
C LEU A 152 9.72 1.11 19.42
N ARG A 153 10.73 1.31 20.27
CA ARG A 153 10.55 1.97 21.58
C ARG A 153 10.08 3.41 21.45
N GLU A 154 10.64 4.18 20.51
CA GLU A 154 10.21 5.55 20.26
C GLU A 154 8.75 5.61 19.78
N LEU A 155 8.34 4.68 18.93
CA LEU A 155 6.96 4.56 18.49
C LEU A 155 6.02 4.22 19.65
N ALA A 156 6.41 3.30 20.55
CA ALA A 156 5.60 2.91 21.70
C ALA A 156 5.37 4.08 22.68
N ALA A 157 6.30 5.03 22.72
CA ALA A 157 6.16 6.26 23.49
C ALA A 157 5.22 7.30 22.85
N LYS A 158 4.91 7.19 21.54
CA LYS A 158 4.07 8.14 20.80
C LYS A 158 2.60 7.70 20.83
N GLN A 159 1.71 8.57 21.28
CA GLN A 159 0.25 8.37 21.17
C GLN A 159 -0.22 8.72 19.75
N ILE A 160 0.03 7.84 18.78
CA ILE A 160 -0.52 7.99 17.42
C ILE A 160 -1.92 7.37 17.39
N ALA A 161 -2.93 8.15 16.98
CA ALA A 161 -4.30 7.64 16.84
C ALA A 161 -4.33 6.50 15.81
N ARG A 162 -5.04 5.41 16.13
CA ARG A 162 -5.18 4.18 15.32
C ARG A 162 -3.91 3.33 15.18
N VAL A 163 -2.87 3.57 15.97
CA VAL A 163 -1.74 2.64 16.13
C VAL A 163 -1.99 1.75 17.36
N PRO A 164 -1.68 0.45 17.32
CA PRO A 164 -1.78 -0.43 18.49
C PRO A 164 -1.01 0.14 19.68
N LYS A 165 -1.61 0.06 20.88
CA LYS A 165 -0.98 0.56 22.12
C LYS A 165 0.24 -0.27 22.56
N VAL A 166 0.37 -1.47 22.01
CA VAL A 166 1.45 -2.41 22.27
C VAL A 166 2.18 -2.56 20.97
N ILE A 167 3.50 -2.44 21.01
CA ILE A 167 4.35 -2.55 19.83
C ILE A 167 5.27 -3.73 20.06
N PRO A 168 5.48 -4.57 19.04
CA PRO A 168 6.42 -5.65 19.14
C PRO A 168 7.78 -5.18 19.67
N ARG A 169 8.38 -5.98 20.54
CA ARG A 169 9.76 -5.73 20.99
C ARG A 169 10.73 -6.58 20.20
N THR A 170 11.98 -6.12 20.13
CA THR A 170 13.09 -6.89 19.57
C THR A 170 13.95 -7.39 20.72
N VAL A 171 14.55 -8.58 20.57
CA VAL A 171 15.55 -9.12 21.50
C VAL A 171 16.84 -8.28 21.45
N TYR A 172 17.20 -7.63 22.54
CA TYR A 172 18.41 -6.80 22.61
C TYR A 172 19.07 -6.91 23.98
N ILE A 173 20.41 -7.01 23.99
CA ILE A 173 21.23 -6.90 25.20
C ILE A 173 22.50 -6.12 24.88
N PRO A 174 22.91 -5.14 25.71
CA PRO A 174 24.12 -4.36 25.46
C PRO A 174 25.37 -5.22 25.71
N THR A 175 25.83 -5.90 24.67
CA THR A 175 27.08 -6.69 24.63
C THR A 175 27.95 -6.22 23.49
N ILE A 176 29.25 -6.53 23.51
CA ILE A 176 30.15 -6.22 22.38
C ILE A 176 29.91 -7.27 21.29
N PRO A 177 29.28 -6.94 20.14
CA PRO A 177 29.02 -7.92 19.11
C PRO A 177 30.32 -8.33 18.42
N THR A 178 30.44 -9.61 18.12
CA THR A 178 31.56 -10.14 17.34
C THR A 178 31.07 -10.57 15.96
N ARG A 179 31.99 -10.87 15.04
CA ARG A 179 31.59 -11.34 13.70
C ARG A 179 31.01 -12.76 13.72
N SER A 180 31.32 -13.55 14.74
CA SER A 180 31.00 -14.98 14.81
C SER A 180 30.01 -15.34 15.92
N VAL A 181 29.80 -14.46 16.91
CA VAL A 181 28.92 -14.69 18.05
C VAL A 181 28.06 -13.47 18.32
N LEU A 182 26.75 -13.70 18.45
CA LEU A 182 25.72 -12.74 18.84
C LEU A 182 25.02 -13.23 20.11
N VAL A 183 24.93 -12.36 21.13
CA VAL A 183 24.20 -12.60 22.37
C VAL A 183 22.92 -11.79 22.33
N LEU A 184 21.78 -12.42 22.61
CA LEU A 184 20.46 -11.80 22.61
C LEU A 184 19.70 -12.18 23.89
N GLU A 185 18.73 -11.37 24.30
CA GLU A 185 17.81 -11.71 25.40
C GLU A 185 17.10 -13.06 25.10
N PHE A 186 16.96 -13.93 26.10
CA PHE A 186 16.15 -15.13 25.94
C PHE A 186 14.68 -14.79 26.14
N ILE A 187 13.86 -15.10 25.13
CA ILE A 187 12.42 -14.90 25.16
C ILE A 187 11.72 -16.25 25.19
N GLU A 188 10.79 -16.38 26.12
CA GLU A 188 9.93 -17.54 26.24
C GLU A 188 8.61 -17.26 25.50
N GLY A 189 8.44 -17.87 24.33
CA GLY A 189 7.30 -17.61 23.47
C GLY A 189 6.98 -18.78 22.54
N VAL A 190 5.90 -18.64 21.78
CA VAL A 190 5.35 -19.66 20.86
C VAL A 190 5.30 -19.06 19.47
N LYS A 191 5.56 -19.88 18.45
CA LYS A 191 5.58 -19.44 17.06
C LYS A 191 4.16 -19.16 16.54
N PRO A 192 3.97 -18.19 15.63
CA PRO A 192 2.66 -17.92 15.01
C PRO A 192 2.02 -19.12 14.30
N THR A 193 2.83 -20.09 13.86
CA THR A 193 2.35 -21.33 13.22
C THR A 193 1.65 -22.28 14.18
N GLU A 194 1.88 -22.16 15.49
CA GLU A 194 1.30 -23.03 16.51
C GLU A 194 -0.04 -22.48 17.02
N ARG A 195 -0.97 -22.23 16.08
CA ARG A 195 -2.27 -21.59 16.35
C ARG A 195 -3.04 -22.24 17.49
N GLU A 196 -3.11 -23.58 17.53
CA GLU A 196 -3.82 -24.29 18.60
C GLU A 196 -3.19 -24.04 19.97
N VAL A 197 -1.86 -23.95 20.05
CA VAL A 197 -1.14 -23.67 21.29
C VAL A 197 -1.40 -22.24 21.73
N ILE A 198 -1.38 -21.28 20.80
CA ILE A 198 -1.71 -19.87 21.06
C ILE A 198 -3.14 -19.75 21.62
N LEU A 199 -4.12 -20.39 20.97
CA LEU A 199 -5.53 -20.36 21.37
C LEU A 199 -5.76 -21.04 22.72
N ARG A 200 -5.21 -22.25 22.93
CA ARG A 200 -5.44 -23.04 24.16
C ARG A 200 -4.66 -22.53 25.36
N THR A 201 -3.41 -22.10 25.14
CA THR A 201 -2.50 -21.74 26.22
C THR A 201 -2.71 -20.29 26.66
N TRP A 202 -3.02 -19.40 25.71
CA TRP A 202 -2.98 -17.95 25.94
C TRP A 202 -4.28 -17.21 25.61
N GLY A 203 -5.13 -17.74 24.73
CA GLY A 203 -6.37 -17.06 24.33
C GLY A 203 -6.12 -15.75 23.58
N ALA A 204 -4.96 -15.64 22.91
CA ALA A 204 -4.54 -14.44 22.20
C ALA A 204 -5.45 -14.14 21.00
N ASP A 205 -5.76 -12.86 20.78
CA ASP A 205 -6.46 -12.41 19.59
C ASP A 205 -5.48 -12.30 18.42
N GLY A 206 -5.58 -13.22 17.46
CA GLY A 206 -4.72 -13.23 16.27
C GLY A 206 -4.79 -11.94 15.45
N ASN A 207 -5.92 -11.21 15.49
CA ASN A 207 -6.04 -9.92 14.80
C ASN A 207 -5.18 -8.87 15.50
N ALA A 208 -5.25 -8.82 16.83
CA ALA A 208 -4.41 -7.91 17.62
C ALA A 208 -2.92 -8.21 17.43
N VAL A 209 -2.52 -9.48 17.33
CA VAL A 209 -1.14 -9.88 17.00
C VAL A 209 -0.73 -9.37 15.62
N MET A 210 -1.58 -9.54 14.60
CA MET A 210 -1.26 -9.06 13.24
C MET A 210 -1.29 -7.54 13.11
N ASP A 211 -2.16 -6.84 13.82
CA ASP A 211 -2.15 -5.38 13.90
C ASP A 211 -0.81 -4.88 14.45
N GLN A 212 -0.31 -5.51 15.51
CA GLN A 212 0.97 -5.18 16.14
C GLN A 212 2.16 -5.48 15.21
N ILE A 213 2.20 -6.65 14.57
CA ILE A 213 3.23 -6.99 13.59
C ILE A 213 3.20 -6.00 12.41
N SER A 214 2.01 -5.73 11.87
CA SER A 214 1.85 -4.82 10.73
C SER A 214 2.28 -3.39 11.09
N ALA A 215 1.97 -2.91 12.29
CA ALA A 215 2.42 -1.63 12.79
C ALA A 215 3.96 -1.54 12.89
N ALA A 216 4.62 -2.59 13.39
CA ALA A 216 6.09 -2.63 13.47
C ALA A 216 6.76 -2.58 12.08
N PHE A 217 6.19 -3.27 11.10
CA PHE A 217 6.69 -3.23 9.72
C PHE A 217 6.37 -1.90 9.03
N ALA A 218 5.18 -1.33 9.27
CA ALA A 218 4.83 -0.01 8.74
C ALA A 218 5.77 1.09 9.25
N GLN A 219 6.15 1.04 10.53
CA GLN A 219 7.13 1.94 11.12
C GLN A 219 8.50 1.81 10.44
N GLN A 220 9.00 0.58 10.34
CA GLN A 220 10.26 0.26 9.67
C GLN A 220 10.31 0.77 8.21
N ILE A 221 9.28 0.46 7.42
CA ILE A 221 9.22 0.78 5.99
C ILE A 221 9.01 2.28 5.77
N PHE A 222 7.90 2.83 6.29
CA PHE A 222 7.43 4.16 5.89
C PHE A 222 8.07 5.29 6.71
N VAL A 223 8.39 5.03 7.99
CA VAL A 223 8.88 6.08 8.89
C VAL A 223 10.40 6.03 9.02
N ASP A 224 10.96 4.85 9.27
CA ASP A 224 12.39 4.71 9.55
C ASP A 224 13.21 4.56 8.27
N GLY A 225 12.64 3.97 7.22
CA GLY A 225 13.35 3.65 5.97
C GLY A 225 14.37 2.52 6.13
N ILE A 226 14.22 1.70 7.18
CA ILE A 226 15.01 0.53 7.46
C ILE A 226 14.06 -0.59 7.86
N PHE A 227 14.04 -1.69 7.10
CA PHE A 227 13.07 -2.76 7.31
C PHE A 227 13.67 -4.15 7.17
N ASN A 228 13.14 -5.08 7.96
CA ASN A 228 13.46 -6.49 7.84
C ASN A 228 12.94 -7.06 6.51
N GLY A 229 13.84 -7.62 5.71
CA GLY A 229 13.55 -8.19 4.40
C GLY A 229 13.10 -9.67 4.44
N ASP A 230 13.11 -10.32 5.61
CA ASP A 230 12.72 -11.72 5.76
C ASP A 230 11.80 -11.99 6.97
N PRO A 231 10.55 -11.50 6.95
CA PRO A 231 9.60 -11.74 8.03
C PRO A 231 8.95 -13.13 7.91
N HIS A 232 9.75 -14.18 7.92
CA HIS A 232 9.25 -15.54 7.96
C HIS A 232 8.64 -15.86 9.35
N PRO A 233 7.55 -16.65 9.46
CA PRO A 233 6.95 -17.03 10.74
C PRO A 233 7.93 -17.52 11.82
N GLY A 234 9.02 -18.19 11.45
CA GLY A 234 10.08 -18.62 12.37
C GLY A 234 10.85 -17.48 13.07
N ASN A 235 10.80 -16.27 12.55
CA ASN A 235 11.46 -15.07 13.09
C ASN A 235 10.56 -14.29 14.07
N PHE A 236 9.40 -14.85 14.42
CA PHE A 236 8.47 -14.26 15.37
C PHE A 236 8.20 -15.23 16.51
N LEU A 237 8.13 -14.68 17.72
CA LEU A 237 7.51 -15.33 18.87
C LEU A 237 6.36 -14.47 19.35
N ILE A 238 5.37 -15.11 19.96
CA ILE A 238 4.37 -14.42 20.74
C ILE A 238 4.73 -14.67 22.20
N GLU A 239 4.97 -13.59 22.95
CA GLU A 239 5.32 -13.64 24.37
C GLU A 239 4.11 -13.28 25.23
N ARG A 240 3.93 -14.02 26.33
CA ARG A 240 2.92 -13.72 27.34
C ARG A 240 3.47 -12.70 28.34
N VAL A 241 2.93 -11.48 28.32
CA VAL A 241 3.26 -10.46 29.33
C VAL A 241 2.27 -10.53 30.48
N GLU A 242 2.74 -10.73 31.72
CA GLU A 242 1.89 -10.74 32.91
C GLU A 242 1.19 -9.39 33.14
N PRO A 243 -0.06 -9.38 33.66
CA PRO A 243 -0.91 -8.20 33.66
C PRO A 243 -0.50 -7.26 34.79
N THR A 244 0.30 -6.24 34.49
CA THR A 244 0.43 -5.10 35.42
C THR A 244 -0.51 -3.96 35.07
N THR A 245 -0.97 -3.82 33.81
CA THR A 245 -1.96 -2.79 33.44
C THR A 245 -2.84 -3.07 32.21
N VAL A 246 -2.43 -3.89 31.23
CA VAL A 246 -3.25 -4.27 30.05
C VAL A 246 -2.89 -5.70 29.62
N ARG A 247 -3.89 -6.54 29.29
CA ARG A 247 -3.64 -7.81 28.57
C ARG A 247 -3.08 -7.49 27.20
N SER A 248 -1.83 -7.87 26.92
CA SER A 248 -1.34 -7.86 25.55
C SER A 248 -0.37 -8.99 25.31
N ASP A 249 -0.78 -9.93 24.47
CA ASP A 249 0.15 -10.82 23.78
C ASP A 249 1.05 -9.94 22.92
N MET A 250 2.36 -10.03 23.14
CA MET A 250 3.34 -9.17 22.49
C MET A 250 4.11 -9.99 21.45
N PRO A 251 3.98 -9.69 20.15
CA PRO A 251 4.87 -10.24 19.16
C PRO A 251 6.31 -9.79 19.45
N VAL A 252 7.26 -10.69 19.26
CA VAL A 252 8.68 -10.43 19.43
C VAL A 252 9.38 -10.76 18.12
N LEU A 253 10.11 -9.79 17.58
CA LEU A 253 10.89 -9.95 16.36
C LEU A 253 12.30 -10.45 16.74
N LEU A 254 12.72 -11.56 16.14
CA LEU A 254 13.95 -12.25 16.52
C LEU A 254 15.16 -11.97 15.62
N ASP A 255 14.96 -11.90 14.31
CA ASP A 255 16.06 -11.94 13.33
C ASP A 255 16.09 -10.65 12.50
N PHE A 256 17.25 -10.00 12.45
CA PHE A 256 17.53 -8.82 11.63
C PHE A 256 18.82 -9.00 10.79
N GLY A 257 19.11 -10.25 10.42
CA GLY A 257 20.20 -10.62 9.53
C GLY A 257 20.01 -10.09 8.11
N LEU A 258 18.75 -10.02 7.65
CA LEU A 258 18.38 -9.42 6.36
C LEU A 258 17.61 -8.11 6.57
N VAL A 259 18.30 -6.99 6.42
CA VAL A 259 17.68 -5.65 6.55
C VAL A 259 18.00 -4.80 5.34
N LYS A 260 16.96 -4.15 4.81
CA LYS A 260 17.04 -3.25 3.66
C LYS A 260 16.84 -1.81 4.11
N ARG A 261 17.52 -0.89 3.42
CA ARG A 261 17.37 0.56 3.62
C ARG A 261 16.77 1.16 2.36
N ILE A 262 15.70 1.93 2.52
CA ILE A 262 15.01 2.58 1.40
C ILE A 262 15.49 4.03 1.31
N PRO A 263 16.05 4.48 0.18
CA PRO A 263 16.36 5.88 -0.05
C PRO A 263 15.14 6.77 0.22
N THR A 264 15.36 7.97 0.76
CA THR A 264 14.26 8.86 1.16
C THR A 264 13.29 9.16 0.02
N LYS A 265 13.80 9.41 -1.20
CA LYS A 265 12.97 9.68 -2.40
C LYS A 265 12.01 8.51 -2.67
N LEU A 266 12.56 7.31 -2.78
CA LEU A 266 11.81 6.06 -3.01
C LEU A 266 10.82 5.77 -1.87
N ARG A 267 11.23 5.96 -0.62
CA ARG A 267 10.37 5.78 0.56
C ARG A 267 9.16 6.73 0.53
N MET A 268 9.35 7.98 0.11
CA MET A 268 8.25 8.94 0.01
C MET A 268 7.29 8.60 -1.12
N ALA A 269 7.80 8.14 -2.26
CA ALA A 269 6.97 7.64 -3.36
C ALA A 269 6.11 6.45 -2.90
N PHE A 270 6.67 5.49 -2.16
CA PHE A 270 5.89 4.41 -1.53
C PHE A 270 4.85 4.91 -0.53
N CYS A 271 5.17 5.92 0.28
CA CYS A 271 4.19 6.50 1.20
C CYS A 271 3.02 7.11 0.42
N ARG A 272 3.28 7.86 -0.66
CA ARG A 272 2.24 8.43 -1.52
C ARG A 272 1.41 7.34 -2.18
N LEU A 273 2.04 6.30 -2.71
CA LEU A 273 1.38 5.16 -3.31
C LEU A 273 0.39 4.51 -2.33
N LEU A 274 0.85 4.16 -1.13
CA LEU A 274 0.01 3.51 -0.12
C LEU A 274 -1.18 4.40 0.30
N VAL A 275 -0.95 5.68 0.51
CA VAL A 275 -2.02 6.60 0.94
C VAL A 275 -3.02 6.84 -0.19
N ALA A 276 -2.55 7.03 -1.43
CA ALA A 276 -3.41 7.16 -2.61
C ALA A 276 -4.27 5.91 -2.82
N ALA A 277 -3.66 4.72 -2.67
CA ALA A 277 -4.36 3.45 -2.71
C ALA A 277 -5.44 3.34 -1.62
N HIS A 278 -5.11 3.75 -0.39
CA HIS A 278 -6.04 3.72 0.74
C HIS A 278 -7.21 4.69 0.57
N GLU A 279 -6.97 5.86 -0.01
CA GLU A 279 -8.00 6.88 -0.30
C GLU A 279 -8.74 6.64 -1.62
N GLN A 280 -8.35 5.64 -2.40
CA GLN A 280 -8.85 5.39 -3.75
C GLN A 280 -8.67 6.61 -4.68
N ASP A 281 -7.61 7.39 -4.47
CA ASP A 281 -7.25 8.53 -5.30
C ASP A 281 -6.41 8.07 -6.48
N ILE A 282 -7.09 7.78 -7.59
CA ILE A 282 -6.46 7.25 -8.82
C ILE A 282 -5.42 8.22 -9.37
N SER A 283 -5.69 9.52 -9.35
CA SER A 283 -4.74 10.52 -9.88
C SER A 283 -3.46 10.54 -9.06
N ALA A 284 -3.57 10.59 -7.73
CA ALA A 284 -2.41 10.53 -6.86
C ALA A 284 -1.67 9.19 -6.95
N LEU A 285 -2.40 8.10 -7.20
CA LEU A 285 -1.83 6.77 -7.38
C LEU A 285 -0.94 6.71 -8.62
N LEU A 286 -1.42 7.25 -9.75
CA LEU A 286 -0.67 7.31 -11.00
C LEU A 286 0.57 8.19 -10.87
N CYS A 287 0.47 9.34 -10.20
CA CYS A 287 1.63 10.18 -9.93
C CYS A 287 2.66 9.44 -9.05
N ALA A 288 2.21 8.74 -8.00
CA ALA A 288 3.12 7.98 -7.14
C ALA A 288 3.78 6.80 -7.87
N LEU A 289 3.10 6.16 -8.83
CA LEU A 289 3.70 5.12 -9.68
C LEU A 289 4.76 5.70 -10.63
N GLY A 290 4.50 6.86 -11.25
CA GLY A 290 5.50 7.54 -12.07
C GLY A 290 6.77 7.89 -11.28
N GLU A 291 6.63 8.31 -10.02
CA GLU A 291 7.78 8.56 -9.14
C GLU A 291 8.57 7.30 -8.73
N LEU A 292 7.96 6.12 -8.87
CA LEU A 292 8.59 4.81 -8.61
C LEU A 292 9.27 4.24 -9.86
N GLY A 293 9.34 4.99 -10.96
CA GLY A 293 9.91 4.53 -12.22
C GLY A 293 8.97 3.67 -13.06
N VAL A 294 7.71 3.47 -12.63
CA VAL A 294 6.69 2.80 -13.46
C VAL A 294 6.19 3.84 -14.45
N GLY A 295 6.78 3.84 -15.66
CA GLY A 295 6.66 4.86 -16.70
C GLY A 295 5.37 5.69 -16.66
N GLU A 296 5.51 7.02 -16.50
CA GLU A 296 4.38 7.95 -16.39
C GLU A 296 3.44 7.84 -17.62
N GLN A 297 4.00 7.52 -18.80
CA GLN A 297 3.27 7.31 -20.04
C GLN A 297 2.53 5.96 -20.08
N ALA A 298 3.16 4.86 -19.62
CA ALA A 298 2.55 3.54 -19.52
C ALA A 298 1.41 3.50 -18.48
N SER A 299 1.62 4.13 -17.31
CA SER A 299 0.63 4.24 -16.24
C SER A 299 -0.60 5.07 -16.64
N LEU A 300 -0.42 6.16 -17.41
CA LEU A 300 -1.52 6.98 -17.93
C LEU A 300 -2.29 6.29 -19.08
N ALA A 301 -1.63 5.40 -19.84
CA ALA A 301 -2.25 4.66 -20.93
C ALA A 301 -3.19 3.53 -20.45
N ARG A 302 -2.90 2.90 -19.30
CA ARG A 302 -3.67 1.79 -18.70
C ARG A 302 -3.86 1.97 -17.18
N PRO A 303 -4.63 3.00 -16.74
CA PRO A 303 -4.82 3.29 -15.31
C PRO A 303 -5.56 2.18 -14.55
N ASP A 304 -6.31 1.34 -15.26
CA ASP A 304 -6.96 0.13 -14.78
C ASP A 304 -5.94 -0.94 -14.32
N ARG A 305 -4.85 -1.16 -15.09
CA ARG A 305 -3.80 -2.12 -14.73
C ARG A 305 -2.97 -1.66 -13.53
N ALA A 306 -2.61 -0.38 -13.49
CA ALA A 306 -1.96 0.25 -12.34
C ALA A 306 -2.77 0.07 -11.02
N LEU A 307 -4.08 0.26 -11.10
CA LEU A 307 -4.98 0.06 -9.97
C LEU A 307 -5.10 -1.44 -9.59
N GLN A 308 -5.11 -2.34 -10.57
CA GLN A 308 -5.10 -3.79 -10.33
C GLN A 308 -3.82 -4.24 -9.63
N PHE A 309 -2.64 -3.76 -10.04
CA PHE A 309 -1.36 -4.05 -9.39
C PHE A 309 -1.39 -3.66 -7.90
N VAL A 310 -1.82 -2.45 -7.59
CA VAL A 310 -1.89 -1.94 -6.22
C VAL A 310 -2.93 -2.70 -5.40
N ARG A 311 -4.10 -3.00 -5.99
CA ARG A 311 -5.11 -3.86 -5.36
C ARG A 311 -4.58 -5.26 -5.08
N PHE A 312 -3.77 -5.82 -5.97
CA PHE A 312 -3.16 -7.13 -5.79
C PHE A 312 -2.09 -7.12 -4.70
N ALA A 313 -1.16 -6.16 -4.77
CA ALA A 313 -0.09 -5.99 -3.79
C ALA A 313 -0.63 -5.77 -2.38
N PHE A 314 -1.75 -5.04 -2.23
CA PHE A 314 -2.33 -4.68 -0.93
C PHE A 314 -3.69 -5.33 -0.60
N ARG A 315 -4.17 -6.32 -1.37
CA ARG A 315 -5.38 -7.11 -1.03
C ARG A 315 -5.35 -7.65 0.41
N ASP A 316 -6.52 -7.74 1.01
CA ASP A 316 -6.68 -8.31 2.34
C ASP A 316 -6.30 -9.80 2.33
N ALA A 317 -5.74 -10.29 3.43
CA ALA A 317 -5.62 -11.73 3.64
C ALA A 317 -7.02 -12.29 3.98
N GLU A 318 -7.46 -13.36 3.33
CA GLU A 318 -8.69 -14.06 3.69
C GLU A 318 -8.36 -15.41 4.35
N PRO A 319 -8.93 -15.74 5.53
CA PRO A 319 -8.83 -17.06 6.09
C PRO A 319 -9.75 -18.03 5.34
N GLU A 320 -9.22 -19.21 4.96
CA GLU A 320 -9.92 -20.41 4.42
C GLU A 320 -9.91 -20.70 2.91
N LYS A 321 -9.35 -19.85 2.02
CA LYS A 321 -9.03 -20.30 0.65
C LYS A 321 -7.57 -20.73 0.58
N SER A 322 -7.30 -21.95 0.13
CA SER A 322 -5.92 -22.32 -0.20
C SER A 322 -5.40 -21.41 -1.32
N PHE A 323 -4.09 -21.13 -1.33
CA PHE A 323 -3.48 -20.29 -2.37
C PHE A 323 -3.77 -20.84 -3.80
N ASP A 324 -3.94 -22.16 -3.93
CA ASP A 324 -4.32 -22.84 -5.18
C ASP A 324 -5.79 -22.57 -5.60
N GLU A 325 -6.72 -22.43 -4.64
CA GLU A 325 -8.12 -22.08 -4.95
C GLU A 325 -8.28 -20.60 -5.32
N GLN A 326 -7.45 -19.71 -4.76
CA GLN A 326 -7.41 -18.29 -5.15
C GLN A 326 -6.87 -18.08 -6.57
N LYS A 327 -6.02 -18.99 -7.08
CA LYS A 327 -5.62 -19.03 -8.50
C LYS A 327 -6.75 -19.52 -9.42
N SER A 328 -7.69 -20.32 -8.92
CA SER A 328 -8.77 -20.88 -9.77
C SER A 328 -9.90 -19.88 -10.10
N GLU A 329 -9.97 -18.75 -9.38
CA GLU A 329 -10.85 -17.62 -9.72
C GLU A 329 -10.23 -16.70 -10.79
N TRP A 330 -8.98 -16.97 -11.24
CA TRP A 330 -8.35 -16.26 -12.35
C TRP A 330 -8.86 -16.76 -13.68
N THR A 331 -9.23 -15.83 -14.56
CA THR A 331 -9.37 -16.15 -15.98
C THR A 331 -7.99 -16.15 -16.65
N PRO A 332 -7.75 -16.96 -17.70
CA PRO A 332 -6.50 -16.94 -18.45
C PRO A 332 -6.10 -15.55 -18.97
N GLU A 333 -7.07 -14.65 -19.18
CA GLU A 333 -6.85 -13.24 -19.56
C GLU A 333 -6.14 -12.41 -18.47
N ASP A 334 -6.17 -12.81 -17.19
CA ASP A 334 -5.51 -12.12 -16.08
C ASP A 334 -4.02 -12.52 -15.91
N HIS A 335 -3.62 -13.67 -16.47
CA HIS A 335 -2.24 -14.19 -16.41
C HIS A 335 -1.31 -13.46 -17.37
N ASP A 336 -1.75 -13.26 -18.61
CA ASP A 336 -0.99 -12.52 -19.60
C ASP A 336 -0.82 -11.04 -19.17
N ASP A 337 -1.83 -10.44 -18.52
CA ASP A 337 -1.84 -9.02 -18.16
C ASP A 337 -0.85 -8.61 -17.04
N VAL A 338 -0.53 -9.49 -16.09
CA VAL A 338 0.39 -9.17 -14.97
C VAL A 338 1.84 -9.51 -15.32
N GLU A 339 2.10 -10.63 -15.99
CA GLU A 339 3.44 -10.96 -16.51
C GLU A 339 3.85 -9.96 -17.61
N ASP A 340 2.95 -9.57 -18.52
CA ASP A 340 3.19 -8.49 -19.50
C ASP A 340 3.50 -7.16 -18.81
N THR A 341 2.85 -6.86 -17.66
CA THR A 341 3.12 -5.60 -16.95
C THR A 341 4.53 -5.56 -16.36
N PHE A 342 5.13 -6.70 -16.01
CA PHE A 342 6.52 -6.76 -15.54
C PHE A 342 7.51 -6.83 -16.71
N SER A 343 7.17 -7.47 -17.83
CA SER A 343 8.04 -7.49 -19.02
C SER A 343 8.05 -6.14 -19.77
N ASP A 344 6.93 -5.42 -19.81
CA ASP A 344 6.85 -4.08 -20.42
C ASP A 344 7.66 -3.03 -19.62
N ILE A 345 7.88 -3.27 -18.32
CA ILE A 345 8.76 -2.44 -17.48
C ILE A 345 10.24 -2.69 -17.84
N GLU A 346 10.59 -3.88 -18.34
CA GLU A 346 11.94 -4.23 -18.78
C GLU A 346 12.23 -3.82 -20.24
N GLU A 347 11.20 -3.63 -21.08
CA GLU A 347 11.37 -3.34 -22.52
C GLU A 347 11.48 -1.85 -22.90
N GLU A 348 11.25 -0.89 -21.98
CA GLU A 348 11.44 0.57 -22.22
C GLU A 348 12.73 1.15 -21.58
N GLU A 349 13.78 0.33 -21.40
CA GLU A 349 15.13 0.82 -21.05
C GLU A 349 15.95 1.17 -22.32
N ASP A 350 15.54 2.20 -23.05
CA ASP A 350 16.40 2.90 -24.00
C ASP A 350 16.59 4.35 -23.53
N GLU A 351 17.51 4.55 -22.58
CA GLU A 351 18.46 5.68 -22.51
C GLU A 351 19.28 5.59 -21.21
N GLU A 352 20.61 5.61 -21.37
CA GLU A 352 21.61 5.59 -20.29
C GLU A 352 21.37 6.72 -19.26
N ASP A 353 20.85 6.38 -18.07
CA ASP A 353 21.03 7.18 -16.85
C ASP A 353 20.91 6.27 -15.60
N GLU A 354 21.82 6.47 -14.64
CA GLU A 354 22.00 5.68 -13.42
C GLU A 354 20.72 5.50 -12.57
N GLU A 355 20.00 4.37 -12.63
CA GLU A 355 19.05 3.99 -11.55
C GLU A 355 18.67 2.48 -11.47
N ASP A 356 19.63 1.56 -11.69
CA ASP A 356 19.54 0.09 -11.44
C ASP A 356 19.10 -0.31 -10.00
N LEU A 357 18.90 0.65 -9.10
CA LEU A 357 18.54 0.45 -7.70
C LEU A 357 17.02 0.45 -7.43
N GLN A 358 16.19 0.82 -8.41
CA GLN A 358 14.74 1.01 -8.18
C GLN A 358 13.92 -0.30 -8.21
N ALA A 359 14.22 -1.25 -9.10
CA ALA A 359 13.48 -2.49 -9.21
C ALA A 359 13.64 -3.42 -7.98
N GLY A 360 14.86 -3.54 -7.45
CA GLY A 360 15.16 -4.40 -6.30
C GLY A 360 14.42 -3.99 -5.01
N GLY A 361 14.36 -2.70 -4.71
CA GLY A 361 13.68 -2.17 -3.53
C GLY A 361 12.17 -2.45 -3.51
N VAL A 362 11.52 -2.35 -4.67
CA VAL A 362 10.09 -2.68 -4.84
C VAL A 362 9.84 -4.17 -4.63
N MET A 363 10.69 -5.02 -5.21
CA MET A 363 10.55 -6.48 -5.07
C MET A 363 10.70 -6.96 -3.63
N PHE A 364 11.63 -6.38 -2.86
CA PHE A 364 11.77 -6.69 -1.44
C PHE A 364 10.55 -6.25 -0.61
N LEU A 365 9.96 -5.09 -0.94
CA LEU A 365 8.75 -4.63 -0.27
C LEU A 365 7.56 -5.56 -0.53
N LEU A 366 7.35 -5.95 -1.79
CA LEU A 366 6.30 -6.91 -2.17
C LEU A 366 6.50 -8.27 -1.49
N ARG A 367 7.75 -8.74 -1.40
CA ARG A 367 8.11 -9.96 -0.66
C ARG A 367 7.73 -9.86 0.81
N VAL A 368 8.07 -8.75 1.47
CA VAL A 368 7.73 -8.52 2.88
C VAL A 368 6.23 -8.59 3.11
N ILE A 369 5.43 -7.92 2.26
CA ILE A 369 3.97 -7.96 2.34
C ILE A 369 3.44 -9.40 2.15
N SER A 370 4.01 -10.15 1.21
CA SER A 370 3.66 -11.56 0.98
C SER A 370 3.96 -12.46 2.18
N CYS A 371 5.14 -12.31 2.79
CA CYS A 371 5.50 -13.04 4.01
C CYS A 371 4.58 -12.70 5.19
N LEU A 372 4.25 -11.42 5.39
CA LEU A 372 3.30 -10.99 6.41
C LEU A 372 1.92 -11.62 6.22
N ARG A 373 1.45 -11.75 4.97
CA ARG A 373 0.21 -12.49 4.65
C ARG A 373 0.30 -13.96 5.06
N GLY A 374 1.44 -14.60 4.82
CA GLY A 374 1.69 -15.98 5.27
C GLY A 374 1.54 -16.15 6.79
N ILE A 375 1.94 -15.15 7.57
CA ILE A 375 1.73 -15.11 9.02
C ILE A 375 0.24 -14.95 9.35
N SER A 376 -0.47 -14.04 8.69
CA SER A 376 -1.93 -13.84 8.86
C SER A 376 -2.72 -15.14 8.61
N VAL A 377 -2.36 -15.87 7.55
CA VAL A 377 -2.94 -17.18 7.22
C VAL A 377 -2.62 -18.22 8.30
N SER A 378 -1.37 -18.24 8.80
CA SER A 378 -0.96 -19.17 9.87
C SER A 378 -1.73 -18.92 11.18
N LEU A 379 -2.03 -17.66 11.49
CA LEU A 379 -2.87 -17.26 12.62
C LEU A 379 -4.37 -17.46 12.35
N GLY A 380 -4.76 -17.69 11.09
CA GLY A 380 -6.13 -17.85 10.64
C GLY A 380 -6.97 -16.59 10.80
N VAL A 381 -6.38 -15.44 10.51
CA VAL A 381 -7.02 -14.12 10.58
C VAL A 381 -6.99 -13.42 9.24
N GLY A 382 -8.03 -12.62 8.97
CA GLY A 382 -8.04 -11.72 7.84
C GLY A 382 -7.51 -10.35 8.23
N HIS A 383 -6.57 -9.81 7.46
CA HIS A 383 -5.87 -8.57 7.81
C HIS A 383 -5.79 -7.61 6.63
N SER A 384 -6.17 -6.34 6.87
CA SER A 384 -6.06 -5.27 5.87
C SER A 384 -4.79 -4.46 6.07
N TYR A 385 -3.76 -4.82 5.32
CA TYR A 385 -2.46 -4.11 5.35
C TYR A 385 -2.62 -2.66 4.95
N LEU A 386 -3.41 -2.37 3.93
CA LEU A 386 -3.68 -1.02 3.46
C LEU A 386 -4.22 -0.11 4.58
N HIS A 387 -5.21 -0.59 5.34
CA HIS A 387 -5.79 0.17 6.45
C HIS A 387 -4.83 0.31 7.64
N SER A 388 -4.13 -0.77 8.00
CA SER A 388 -3.21 -0.78 9.14
C SER A 388 -1.94 0.06 8.93
N MET A 389 -1.43 0.11 7.69
CA MET A 389 -0.15 0.75 7.37
C MET A 389 -0.30 2.21 6.90
N ALA A 390 -1.45 2.60 6.33
CA ALA A 390 -1.69 3.96 5.84
C ALA A 390 -1.44 5.09 6.87
N PRO A 391 -1.77 4.95 8.17
CA PRO A 391 -1.45 5.99 9.17
C PRO A 391 0.04 6.31 9.27
N PHE A 392 0.91 5.30 9.10
CA PHE A 392 2.36 5.46 9.15
C PHE A 392 2.89 6.20 7.93
N ALA A 393 2.44 5.81 6.74
CA ALA A 393 2.77 6.51 5.49
C ALA A 393 2.35 7.99 5.53
N ARG A 394 1.14 8.29 6.03
CA ARG A 394 0.70 9.69 6.24
C ARG A 394 1.57 10.43 7.24
N SER A 395 1.93 9.78 8.34
CA SER A 395 2.80 10.38 9.36
C SER A 395 4.18 10.73 8.77
N ALA A 396 4.72 9.87 7.92
CA ALA A 396 6.00 10.08 7.26
C ALA A 396 5.95 11.28 6.29
N LEU A 397 4.95 11.35 5.41
CA LEU A 397 4.76 12.46 4.46
C LEU A 397 4.65 13.81 5.19
N ARG A 398 3.91 13.87 6.31
CA ARG A 398 3.74 15.10 7.10
C ARG A 398 5.03 15.60 7.76
N ARG A 399 5.97 14.71 8.12
CA ARG A 399 7.23 15.10 8.80
C ARG A 399 8.25 15.73 7.85
N LEU A 400 8.23 15.36 6.57
CA LEU A 400 9.24 15.74 5.59
C LEU A 400 8.87 17.04 4.85
N GLU A 401 7.59 17.29 4.62
CA GLU A 401 7.16 18.41 3.77
C GLU A 401 6.89 19.72 4.55
N PHE A 402 6.98 19.72 5.88
CA PHE A 402 6.54 20.86 6.70
C PHE A 402 7.47 21.26 7.85
N SER A 403 8.15 22.40 7.67
CA SER A 403 8.51 23.32 8.76
C SER A 403 8.13 24.77 8.43
N PRO A 404 6.84 25.17 8.48
CA PRO A 404 6.45 26.55 8.65
C PRO A 404 6.23 26.83 10.12
N THR A 405 6.63 28.02 10.56
CA THR A 405 6.38 28.54 11.90
C THR A 405 4.87 28.50 12.19
N PRO A 406 4.39 27.63 13.09
CA PRO A 406 2.98 27.63 13.49
C PRO A 406 2.68 28.93 14.22
N THR A 407 1.56 29.58 13.90
CA THR A 407 1.06 30.64 14.78
C THR A 407 0.24 29.96 15.86
N MET A 408 0.56 30.25 17.12
CA MET A 408 -0.18 29.72 18.26
C MET A 408 -1.52 30.46 18.37
N ILE A 409 -2.63 29.73 18.29
CA ILE A 409 -3.96 30.23 18.66
C ILE A 409 -4.44 29.35 19.82
N GLY A 410 -4.29 29.83 21.05
CA GLY A 410 -4.46 29.01 22.26
C GLY A 410 -3.36 27.93 22.38
N ASN A 411 -3.73 26.68 22.70
CA ASN A 411 -2.81 25.54 22.84
C ASN A 411 -2.64 24.68 21.57
N LYS A 412 -3.24 25.08 20.43
CA LYS A 412 -3.17 24.32 19.18
C LYS A 412 -2.23 25.00 18.18
N LYS A 413 -1.33 24.22 17.56
CA LYS A 413 -0.50 24.66 16.44
C LYS A 413 -1.39 24.78 15.20
N VAL A 414 -1.52 26.00 14.65
CA VAL A 414 -2.29 26.23 13.42
C VAL A 414 -1.44 26.97 12.39
N GLN A 415 -1.50 26.55 11.13
CA GLN A 415 -0.93 27.30 10.01
C GLN A 415 -1.99 28.26 9.49
N VAL A 416 -1.71 29.55 9.59
CA VAL A 416 -2.54 30.61 9.02
C VAL A 416 -1.69 31.32 7.98
N LEU A 417 -2.15 31.34 6.72
CA LEU A 417 -1.45 32.02 5.63
C LEU A 417 -2.27 33.25 5.21
N ASN A 418 -1.71 34.42 5.50
CA ASN A 418 -2.01 35.76 4.96
C ASN A 418 -3.35 36.45 5.34
N ASP A 419 -3.20 37.63 5.99
CA ASP A 419 -4.12 38.78 6.23
C ASP A 419 -4.80 38.89 7.63
N PRO A 420 -5.24 40.08 8.10
CA PRO A 420 -5.02 40.57 9.46
C PRO A 420 -6.09 40.05 10.43
N GLN A 421 -5.66 39.79 11.66
CA GLN A 421 -6.46 39.21 12.75
C GLN A 421 -7.73 40.02 13.03
N THR A 422 -8.87 39.51 12.55
CA THR A 422 -10.18 39.86 13.07
C THR A 422 -10.69 38.68 13.91
N VAL A 423 -11.42 38.96 14.99
CA VAL A 423 -12.04 37.93 15.87
C VAL A 423 -12.86 36.90 15.09
N LEU A 424 -13.41 37.29 13.93
CA LEU A 424 -14.17 36.41 13.05
C LEU A 424 -13.28 35.34 12.39
N ILE A 425 -12.09 35.71 11.90
CA ILE A 425 -11.14 34.77 11.29
C ILE A 425 -10.65 33.76 12.31
N GLU A 426 -10.36 34.17 13.55
CA GLU A 426 -9.92 33.26 14.62
C GLU A 426 -10.97 32.20 14.96
N LYS A 427 -12.23 32.61 15.13
CA LYS A 427 -13.34 31.69 15.38
C LYS A 427 -13.51 30.70 14.22
N LEU A 428 -13.34 31.19 12.99
CA LEU A 428 -13.45 30.37 11.79
C LEU A 428 -12.32 29.35 11.71
N VAL A 429 -11.06 29.77 11.92
CA VAL A 429 -9.88 28.89 11.93
C VAL A 429 -10.02 27.82 13.00
N TYR A 430 -10.49 28.17 14.20
CA TYR A 430 -10.75 27.18 15.25
C TYR A 430 -11.76 26.12 14.80
N LYS A 431 -12.88 26.55 14.21
CA LYS A 431 -13.92 25.62 13.75
C LYS A 431 -13.45 24.75 12.59
N LEU A 432 -12.70 25.33 11.65
CA LEU A 432 -12.15 24.59 10.51
C LEU A 432 -11.07 23.59 10.94
N THR A 433 -10.29 23.92 11.97
CA THR A 433 -9.34 23.00 12.59
C THR A 433 -10.08 21.81 13.21
N GLU A 434 -11.17 22.05 13.93
CA GLU A 434 -12.01 20.98 14.47
C GLU A 434 -12.58 20.08 13.37
N LEU A 435 -13.10 20.67 12.28
CA LEU A 435 -13.62 19.92 11.13
C LEU A 435 -12.55 19.11 10.40
N ARG A 436 -11.33 19.66 10.27
CA ARG A 436 -10.18 18.93 9.72
C ARG A 436 -9.75 17.79 10.63
N ASP A 437 -9.70 18.00 11.95
CA ASP A 437 -9.34 16.97 12.92
C ASP A 437 -10.41 15.83 12.93
N GLN A 438 -11.65 16.14 12.56
CA GLN A 438 -12.75 15.17 12.32
C GLN A 438 -12.78 14.60 10.89
N ASP A 439 -11.81 14.98 10.06
CA ASP A 439 -11.65 14.53 8.68
C ASP A 439 -12.81 14.91 7.74
N LEU A 440 -13.52 15.99 8.06
CA LEU A 440 -14.64 16.54 7.27
C LEU A 440 -14.19 17.59 6.24
N VAL A 441 -13.03 18.20 6.44
CA VAL A 441 -12.47 19.25 5.55
C VAL A 441 -10.96 19.03 5.42
N CYS A 442 -10.47 18.83 4.19
CA CYS A 442 -9.04 18.73 3.89
C CYS A 442 -8.42 20.11 3.65
N GLY A 443 -9.01 20.87 2.72
CA GLY A 443 -8.63 22.24 2.40
C GLY A 443 -9.79 22.98 1.74
N LEU A 444 -9.81 24.31 1.86
CA LEU A 444 -10.86 25.14 1.28
C LEU A 444 -10.38 26.56 0.97
N GLN A 445 -11.12 27.22 0.08
CA GLN A 445 -11.16 28.67 -0.12
C GLN A 445 -12.52 29.19 0.29
N MET A 446 -12.57 30.35 0.94
CA MET A 446 -13.84 30.97 1.29
C MET A 446 -13.76 32.49 1.17
N CYS A 447 -14.77 33.04 0.50
CA CYS A 447 -14.96 34.46 0.32
C CYS A 447 -16.38 34.83 0.76
N VAL A 448 -16.53 35.84 1.63
CA VAL A 448 -17.84 36.32 2.10
C VAL A 448 -17.97 37.80 1.80
N PHE A 449 -19.10 38.17 1.20
CA PHE A 449 -19.47 39.56 0.93
C PHE A 449 -20.63 39.97 1.83
N LYS A 450 -20.54 41.17 2.42
CA LYS A 450 -21.64 41.82 3.13
C LYS A 450 -21.87 43.19 2.52
N LYS A 451 -23.07 43.42 1.96
CA LYS A 451 -23.41 44.66 1.24
C LYS A 451 -22.34 45.03 0.18
N ASN A 452 -21.96 44.04 -0.64
CA ASN A 452 -20.91 44.14 -1.67
C ASN A 452 -19.49 44.43 -1.16
N VAL A 453 -19.26 44.48 0.15
CA VAL A 453 -17.91 44.58 0.73
C VAL A 453 -17.41 43.18 1.05
N LYS A 454 -16.22 42.83 0.56
CA LYS A 454 -15.53 41.59 0.89
C LYS A 454 -15.07 41.64 2.35
N VAL A 455 -15.69 40.84 3.21
CA VAL A 455 -15.41 40.79 4.66
C VAL A 455 -14.59 39.57 5.07
N ILE A 456 -14.58 38.52 4.24
CA ILE A 456 -13.74 37.34 4.39
C ILE A 456 -13.18 37.00 3.01
N ASP A 457 -11.89 36.71 2.95
CA ASP A 457 -11.17 36.16 1.80
C ASP A 457 -9.97 35.39 2.35
N PHE A 458 -10.08 34.07 2.45
CA PHE A 458 -9.00 33.25 3.02
C PHE A 458 -8.99 31.85 2.42
N ALA A 459 -7.88 31.16 2.63
CA ALA A 459 -7.71 29.74 2.36
C ALA A 459 -7.19 29.02 3.61
N PHE A 460 -7.57 27.76 3.79
CA PHE A 460 -7.22 26.95 4.95
C PHE A 460 -7.04 25.49 4.56
N GLY A 461 -6.13 24.80 5.23
CA GLY A 461 -5.91 23.37 5.08
C GLY A 461 -4.82 23.01 4.08
N GLU A 462 -4.87 21.78 3.59
CA GLU A 462 -3.87 21.15 2.73
C GLU A 462 -4.49 20.78 1.37
N LEU A 463 -3.69 20.70 0.30
CA LEU A 463 -4.15 20.37 -1.05
C LEU A 463 -4.84 19.01 -1.12
N GLY A 464 -4.40 18.06 -0.32
CA GLY A 464 -5.01 16.75 -0.21
C GLY A 464 -4.51 16.00 1.02
N ARG A 465 -5.18 14.89 1.36
CA ARG A 465 -4.72 13.99 2.44
C ARG A 465 -3.35 13.36 2.16
N VAL A 466 -2.99 13.29 0.88
CA VAL A 466 -1.73 12.78 0.31
C VAL A 466 -0.72 13.88 -0.01
N ASP A 467 -1.19 15.12 -0.19
CA ASP A 467 -0.41 16.27 -0.62
C ASP A 467 -0.53 17.35 0.46
N PRO A 468 0.39 17.36 1.42
CA PRO A 468 0.29 18.24 2.58
C PRO A 468 0.53 19.71 2.20
N ARG A 469 0.94 20.04 0.96
CA ARG A 469 1.18 21.42 0.53
C ARG A 469 -0.01 22.31 0.91
N PRO A 470 0.26 23.55 1.33
CA PRO A 470 -0.80 24.38 1.89
C PRO A 470 -1.83 24.74 0.81
N TYR A 471 -3.11 24.68 1.19
CA TYR A 471 -4.21 25.15 0.38
C TYR A 471 -4.17 26.69 0.34
N LYS A 472 -3.89 27.26 -0.82
CA LYS A 472 -3.70 28.71 -1.03
C LYS A 472 -4.95 29.34 -1.64
N ARG A 473 -5.04 30.67 -1.60
CA ARG A 473 -6.09 31.43 -2.33
C ARG A 473 -6.04 31.23 -3.85
N THR A 474 -4.89 30.80 -4.36
CA THR A 474 -4.63 30.53 -5.78
C THR A 474 -4.67 29.04 -6.13
N THR A 475 -4.96 28.17 -5.16
CA THR A 475 -5.13 26.74 -5.41
C THR A 475 -6.26 26.55 -6.42
N LEU A 476 -5.98 25.86 -7.52
CA LEU A 476 -7.00 25.49 -8.48
C LEU A 476 -7.83 24.34 -7.91
N VAL A 477 -9.15 24.47 -8.01
CA VAL A 477 -10.10 23.45 -7.54
C VAL A 477 -10.95 23.01 -8.72
N ASN A 478 -11.20 21.70 -8.81
CA ASN A 478 -12.12 21.20 -9.80
C ASN A 478 -13.55 21.62 -9.42
N ALA A 479 -14.12 22.52 -10.22
CA ALA A 479 -15.52 22.93 -10.09
C ALA A 479 -16.40 21.92 -10.83
N PHE A 480 -16.87 20.89 -10.12
CA PHE A 480 -17.79 19.92 -10.67
C PHE A 480 -19.11 20.58 -11.08
N SER A 481 -19.83 19.95 -12.02
CA SER A 481 -21.18 20.37 -12.43
C SER A 481 -21.26 21.73 -13.17
N CYS A 482 -20.14 22.32 -13.61
CA CYS A 482 -20.14 23.53 -14.43
C CYS A 482 -20.49 23.29 -15.91
N GLY A 483 -20.17 22.11 -16.46
CA GLY A 483 -20.35 21.82 -17.89
C GLY A 483 -21.82 21.80 -18.36
N LYS A 484 -22.76 21.44 -17.47
CA LYS A 484 -24.20 21.37 -17.80
C LYS A 484 -24.87 22.73 -18.03
N ILE A 485 -24.21 23.84 -17.68
CA ILE A 485 -24.73 25.18 -17.95
C ILE A 485 -24.78 25.45 -19.45
N LEU A 486 -23.80 24.97 -20.21
CA LEU A 486 -23.72 25.17 -21.65
C LEU A 486 -24.93 24.59 -22.42
N PRO A 487 -25.31 23.31 -22.26
CA PRO A 487 -26.49 22.78 -22.95
C PRO A 487 -27.79 23.40 -22.44
N VAL A 488 -27.88 23.80 -21.16
CA VAL A 488 -29.05 24.55 -20.65
C VAL A 488 -29.20 25.89 -21.37
N LEU A 489 -28.12 26.67 -21.45
CA LEU A 489 -28.11 27.94 -22.19
C LEU A 489 -28.46 27.73 -23.67
N LEU A 490 -27.95 26.67 -24.28
CA LEU A 490 -28.23 26.35 -25.67
C LEU A 490 -29.72 26.07 -25.92
N ILE A 491 -30.38 25.31 -25.04
CA ILE A 491 -31.83 25.09 -25.11
C ILE A 491 -32.59 26.42 -24.99
N HIS A 492 -32.21 27.30 -24.06
CA HIS A 492 -32.83 28.62 -23.94
C HIS A 492 -32.61 29.49 -25.19
N ILE A 493 -31.43 29.44 -25.81
CA ILE A 493 -31.14 30.11 -27.07
C ILE A 493 -32.01 29.55 -28.20
N PHE A 494 -32.25 28.23 -28.23
CA PHE A 494 -33.14 27.62 -29.22
C PHE A 494 -34.60 28.04 -29.02
N VAL A 495 -35.06 28.23 -27.79
CA VAL A 495 -36.39 28.82 -27.52
C VAL A 495 -36.45 30.27 -28.01
N ASP A 496 -35.46 31.09 -27.66
CA ASP A 496 -35.39 32.50 -28.07
C ASP A 496 -35.37 32.66 -29.61
N ARG A 497 -34.74 31.72 -30.32
CA ARG A 497 -34.70 31.68 -31.79
C ARG A 497 -35.94 31.05 -32.44
N GLY A 498 -36.92 30.56 -31.68
CA GLY A 498 -38.07 29.82 -32.23
C GLY A 498 -37.69 28.50 -32.89
N TRP A 499 -36.64 27.85 -32.40
CA TRP A 499 -36.24 26.51 -32.82
C TRP A 499 -36.86 25.41 -31.96
N ILE A 500 -37.19 25.77 -30.73
CA ILE A 500 -38.09 25.06 -29.83
C ILE A 500 -39.23 26.04 -29.55
N ASP A 501 -40.47 25.61 -29.75
CA ASP A 501 -41.64 26.47 -29.62
C ASP A 501 -41.97 26.76 -28.15
N SER A 502 -41.88 25.74 -27.28
CA SER A 502 -42.08 25.88 -25.83
C SER A 502 -41.21 24.94 -25.02
N LEU A 503 -40.87 25.32 -23.78
CA LEU A 503 -40.28 24.40 -22.81
C LEU A 503 -41.25 23.31 -22.35
N ASP A 504 -42.55 23.50 -22.58
CA ASP A 504 -43.59 22.51 -22.27
C ASP A 504 -43.80 21.49 -23.41
N ASP A 505 -43.10 21.65 -24.53
CA ASP A 505 -43.07 20.66 -25.60
C ASP A 505 -42.43 19.36 -25.11
N PHE A 506 -42.76 18.23 -25.74
CA PHE A 506 -42.15 16.96 -25.40
C PHE A 506 -40.75 16.88 -26.02
N VAL A 507 -39.80 16.31 -25.27
CA VAL A 507 -38.44 16.03 -25.80
C VAL A 507 -38.55 15.17 -27.08
N ALA A 508 -39.53 14.28 -27.15
CA ALA A 508 -39.79 13.41 -28.29
C ALA A 508 -40.23 14.15 -29.57
N ASP A 509 -40.75 15.38 -29.47
CA ASP A 509 -41.18 16.18 -30.63
C ASP A 509 -39.98 16.65 -31.47
N TYR A 510 -38.82 16.72 -30.83
CA TYR A 510 -37.55 17.12 -31.43
C TYR A 510 -36.55 15.96 -31.53
N TRP A 511 -36.64 14.99 -30.61
CA TRP A 511 -35.81 13.79 -30.60
C TRP A 511 -36.69 12.52 -30.56
N PRO A 512 -37.23 12.06 -31.72
CA PRO A 512 -38.23 10.98 -31.77
C PRO A 512 -37.79 9.66 -31.09
N ALA A 513 -36.49 9.33 -31.19
CA ALA A 513 -35.93 8.13 -30.57
C ALA A 513 -36.02 8.15 -29.03
N PHE A 514 -36.14 9.33 -28.41
CA PHE A 514 -36.31 9.49 -26.97
C PHE A 514 -37.67 8.98 -26.47
N SER A 515 -38.69 8.81 -27.34
CA SER A 515 -40.03 8.35 -26.94
C SER A 515 -40.09 6.93 -26.37
N LYS A 516 -39.05 6.11 -26.60
CA LYS A 516 -38.98 4.70 -26.20
C LYS A 516 -39.18 4.50 -24.69
N ASN A 517 -39.68 3.32 -24.32
CA ASN A 517 -39.83 2.89 -22.93
C ASN A 517 -40.67 3.84 -22.04
N GLY A 518 -41.70 4.46 -22.63
CA GLY A 518 -42.68 5.27 -21.90
C GLY A 518 -42.27 6.72 -21.62
N LYS A 519 -41.26 7.22 -22.35
CA LYS A 519 -40.71 8.58 -22.20
C LYS A 519 -41.35 9.64 -23.08
N GLY A 520 -42.25 9.28 -23.99
CA GLY A 520 -42.83 10.20 -24.97
C GLY A 520 -43.61 11.40 -24.41
N LYS A 521 -43.90 11.43 -23.10
CA LYS A 521 -44.57 12.55 -22.42
C LYS A 521 -43.64 13.41 -21.54
N ILE A 522 -42.34 13.15 -21.57
CA ILE A 522 -41.36 13.94 -20.81
C ILE A 522 -41.17 15.27 -21.54
N THR A 523 -41.42 16.39 -20.85
CA THR A 523 -41.25 17.73 -21.41
C THR A 523 -39.80 18.20 -21.37
N ILE A 524 -39.47 19.22 -22.15
CA ILE A 524 -38.15 19.86 -22.10
C ILE A 524 -37.93 20.49 -20.72
N ARG A 525 -38.98 21.06 -20.11
CA ARG A 525 -38.97 21.54 -18.72
C ARG A 525 -38.62 20.43 -17.74
N ASP A 526 -39.22 19.24 -17.86
CA ASP A 526 -38.89 18.09 -17.01
C ASP A 526 -37.41 17.70 -17.13
N ALA A 527 -36.81 17.85 -18.32
CA ALA A 527 -35.39 17.61 -18.54
C ALA A 527 -34.51 18.64 -17.81
N LEU A 528 -34.85 19.92 -17.90
CA LEU A 528 -34.15 21.02 -17.23
C LEU A 528 -34.30 20.96 -15.70
N GLU A 529 -35.47 20.53 -15.21
CA GLU A 529 -35.81 20.45 -13.79
C GLU A 529 -35.45 19.10 -13.15
N HIS A 530 -34.69 18.24 -13.83
CA HIS A 530 -34.25 16.95 -13.29
C HIS A 530 -35.41 15.97 -12.93
N LYS A 531 -36.52 16.02 -13.67
CA LYS A 531 -37.77 15.24 -13.44
C LYS A 531 -38.01 14.08 -14.41
N THR A 532 -37.05 13.77 -15.27
CA THR A 532 -37.23 12.75 -16.34
C THR A 532 -37.27 11.30 -15.84
N GLY A 533 -36.87 11.04 -14.59
CA GLY A 533 -36.73 9.69 -14.05
C GLY A 533 -35.52 8.91 -14.61
N LEU A 534 -34.58 9.60 -15.26
CA LEU A 534 -33.36 8.99 -15.84
C LEU A 534 -32.09 9.33 -15.04
N ALA A 535 -32.20 9.76 -13.78
CA ALA A 535 -31.04 10.19 -13.00
C ALA A 535 -30.00 9.08 -12.82
N ARG A 536 -30.44 7.81 -12.83
CA ARG A 536 -29.61 6.60 -12.69
C ARG A 536 -29.43 5.78 -13.97
N ALA A 537 -29.81 6.31 -15.13
CA ALA A 537 -29.86 5.57 -16.39
C ALA A 537 -28.48 5.40 -17.07
N PHE A 538 -27.50 4.80 -16.38
CA PHE A 538 -26.16 4.55 -16.91
C PHE A 538 -26.02 3.17 -17.52
N PRO A 539 -25.18 3.01 -18.56
CA PRO A 539 -24.79 1.69 -19.03
C PRO A 539 -23.98 0.95 -17.96
N THR A 540 -24.15 -0.36 -17.84
CA THR A 540 -23.33 -1.25 -17.00
C THR A 540 -21.94 -1.54 -17.59
N LYS A 541 -21.53 -0.78 -18.61
CA LYS A 541 -20.28 -0.99 -19.36
C LYS A 541 -19.20 0.04 -19.00
N SER A 542 -17.98 -0.20 -19.49
CA SER A 542 -16.74 0.54 -19.20
C SER A 542 -16.86 2.08 -19.23
N ILE A 543 -16.01 2.75 -18.46
CA ILE A 543 -15.91 4.23 -18.40
C ILE A 543 -15.80 4.85 -19.80
N ARG A 544 -15.06 4.20 -20.71
CA ARG A 544 -14.90 4.64 -22.10
C ARG A 544 -16.23 4.76 -22.85
N ALA A 545 -17.17 3.84 -22.61
CA ALA A 545 -18.49 3.89 -23.23
C ALA A 545 -19.35 5.04 -22.69
N ILE A 546 -19.15 5.44 -21.42
CA ILE A 546 -19.84 6.59 -20.80
C ILE A 546 -19.29 7.91 -21.35
N CYS A 547 -18.02 7.96 -21.75
CA CYS A 547 -17.40 9.16 -22.34
C CYS A 547 -17.71 9.34 -23.84
N ASP A 548 -18.26 8.33 -24.51
CA ASP A 548 -18.63 8.41 -25.92
C ASP A 548 -20.04 8.99 -26.11
N PHE A 549 -20.12 10.15 -26.75
CA PHE A 549 -21.38 10.87 -26.94
C PHE A 549 -22.39 10.11 -27.80
N ALA A 550 -21.96 9.43 -28.87
CA ALA A 550 -22.88 8.69 -29.75
C ALA A 550 -23.46 7.46 -29.03
N VAL A 551 -22.62 6.76 -28.26
CA VAL A 551 -23.04 5.63 -27.42
C VAL A 551 -24.01 6.10 -26.34
N MET A 552 -23.67 7.15 -25.60
CA MET A 552 -24.53 7.67 -24.53
C MET A 552 -25.84 8.24 -25.05
N LYS A 553 -25.84 8.96 -26.16
CA LYS A 553 -27.06 9.47 -26.80
C LYS A 553 -28.00 8.31 -27.15
N LYS A 554 -27.49 7.26 -27.80
CA LYS A 554 -28.27 6.06 -28.13
C LYS A 554 -28.78 5.34 -26.88
N TRP A 555 -27.94 5.23 -25.85
CA TRP A 555 -28.31 4.63 -24.57
C TRP A 555 -29.44 5.40 -23.89
N ILE A 556 -29.30 6.71 -23.71
CA ILE A 556 -30.30 7.60 -23.09
C ILE A 556 -31.62 7.54 -23.84
N ALA A 557 -31.61 7.53 -25.19
CA ALA A 557 -32.82 7.36 -25.98
C ALA A 557 -33.52 6.01 -25.68
N SER A 558 -32.78 4.94 -25.44
CA SER A 558 -33.32 3.62 -25.12
C SER A 558 -33.56 3.35 -23.62
N ALA A 559 -33.06 4.17 -22.71
CA ALA A 559 -33.16 3.90 -21.28
C ALA A 559 -34.61 3.90 -20.77
N LYS A 560 -34.91 3.08 -19.76
CA LYS A 560 -36.22 3.06 -19.10
C LYS A 560 -36.19 3.99 -17.88
N PRO A 561 -37.13 4.94 -17.73
CA PRO A 561 -37.24 5.73 -16.51
C PRO A 561 -37.47 4.85 -15.30
N ASP A 562 -36.81 5.18 -14.21
CA ASP A 562 -37.04 4.55 -12.91
C ASP A 562 -38.43 4.97 -12.40
N PRO A 563 -39.36 4.01 -12.18
CA PRO A 563 -40.70 4.30 -11.69
C PRO A 563 -40.71 5.06 -10.36
N GLU A 564 -39.72 4.84 -9.49
CA GLU A 564 -39.59 5.52 -8.19
C GLU A 564 -39.11 6.96 -8.33
N GLN A 565 -38.54 7.33 -9.48
CA GLN A 565 -37.98 8.66 -9.75
C GLN A 565 -38.87 9.52 -10.63
N LYS A 566 -39.97 8.96 -11.13
CA LYS A 566 -40.85 9.63 -12.07
C LYS A 566 -41.62 10.74 -11.35
N ASN A 567 -41.51 11.98 -11.84
CA ASN A 567 -42.12 13.19 -11.28
C ASN A 567 -41.54 13.67 -9.94
N SER A 568 -40.41 13.12 -9.48
CA SER A 568 -39.63 13.63 -8.34
C SER A 568 -38.36 14.32 -8.83
N GLU A 569 -37.97 15.42 -8.18
CA GLU A 569 -36.73 16.15 -8.46
C GLU A 569 -35.51 15.33 -7.98
N ASN A 570 -35.04 14.42 -8.83
CA ASN A 570 -33.83 13.65 -8.56
C ASN A 570 -32.67 14.22 -9.35
N TYR A 571 -31.72 14.84 -8.66
CA TYR A 571 -30.58 15.48 -9.31
C TYR A 571 -29.82 14.51 -10.23
N HIS A 572 -29.79 14.83 -11.53
CA HIS A 572 -29.08 14.05 -12.53
C HIS A 572 -27.59 14.41 -12.53
N VAL A 573 -26.80 13.68 -11.75
CA VAL A 573 -25.35 13.93 -11.62
C VAL A 573 -24.62 13.81 -12.95
N LEU A 574 -24.98 12.81 -13.77
CA LEU A 574 -24.26 12.52 -15.03
C LEU A 574 -25.17 12.48 -16.26
N THR A 575 -26.46 12.11 -16.13
CA THR A 575 -27.35 11.99 -17.31
C THR A 575 -27.90 13.32 -17.84
N HIS A 576 -27.88 14.40 -17.05
CA HIS A 576 -28.45 15.69 -17.44
C HIS A 576 -27.82 16.24 -18.73
N GLY A 577 -26.49 16.26 -18.77
CA GLY A 577 -25.74 16.76 -19.91
C GLY A 577 -26.07 15.98 -21.19
N TRP A 578 -26.12 14.65 -21.10
CA TRP A 578 -26.44 13.78 -22.24
C TRP A 578 -27.85 13.98 -22.78
N ILE A 579 -28.85 14.18 -21.90
CA ILE A 579 -30.24 14.43 -22.31
C ILE A 579 -30.32 15.75 -23.08
N LEU A 580 -29.79 16.83 -22.50
CA LEU A 580 -29.90 18.15 -23.10
C LEU A 580 -29.02 18.30 -24.35
N ALA A 581 -27.81 17.73 -24.35
CA ALA A 581 -26.95 17.73 -25.52
C ALA A 581 -27.52 16.89 -26.67
N GLY A 582 -28.12 15.73 -26.36
CA GLY A 582 -28.81 14.89 -27.35
C GLY A 582 -30.01 15.61 -27.98
N LEU A 583 -30.83 16.27 -27.16
CA LEU A 583 -31.92 17.14 -27.64
C LEU A 583 -31.39 18.28 -28.51
N ALA A 584 -30.36 18.98 -28.04
CA ALA A 584 -29.80 20.12 -28.74
C ALA A 584 -29.23 19.75 -30.12
N GLU A 585 -28.54 18.61 -30.23
CA GLU A 585 -28.02 18.10 -31.50
C GLU A 585 -29.16 17.81 -32.50
N GLU A 586 -30.25 17.19 -32.05
CA GLU A 586 -31.40 16.88 -32.93
C GLU A 586 -32.13 18.14 -33.40
N VAL A 587 -32.33 19.11 -32.50
CA VAL A 587 -32.93 20.41 -32.86
C VAL A 587 -32.05 21.13 -33.88
N TYR A 588 -30.74 21.17 -33.65
CA TYR A 588 -29.78 21.78 -34.56
C TYR A 588 -29.80 21.10 -35.93
N ASN A 589 -29.67 19.77 -35.98
CA ASN A 589 -29.67 19.00 -37.22
C ASN A 589 -30.97 19.20 -38.01
N ARG A 590 -32.13 19.17 -37.34
CA ARG A 590 -33.43 19.41 -37.99
C ARG A 590 -33.51 20.80 -38.61
N LYS A 591 -32.94 21.83 -37.97
CA LYS A 591 -32.93 23.20 -38.50
C LYS A 591 -31.93 23.38 -39.62
N VAL A 592 -30.74 22.83 -39.52
CA VAL A 592 -29.73 22.87 -40.61
C VAL A 592 -30.26 22.16 -41.86
N LEU A 593 -30.89 20.99 -41.72
CA LEU A 593 -31.52 20.28 -42.83
C LEU A 593 -32.61 21.12 -43.50
N LYS A 594 -33.50 21.74 -42.72
CA LYS A 594 -34.53 22.64 -43.25
C LYS A 594 -33.96 23.86 -43.97
N LEU A 595 -32.91 24.48 -43.42
CA LEU A 595 -32.24 25.62 -44.06
C LEU A 595 -31.53 25.23 -45.36
N GLY A 596 -30.97 24.02 -45.43
CA GLY A 596 -30.38 23.47 -46.66
C GLY A 596 -31.43 23.13 -47.72
N GLU A 597 -32.62 22.65 -47.31
CA GLU A 597 -33.76 22.39 -48.20
C GLU A 597 -34.44 23.68 -48.70
N GLU A 598 -34.40 24.78 -47.92
CA GLU A 598 -34.92 26.09 -48.34
C GLU A 598 -33.96 26.88 -49.26
N GLN A 599 -32.68 26.47 -49.35
CA GLN A 599 -31.65 27.10 -50.19
C GLN A 599 -31.35 26.34 -51.49
N LEU A 600 -31.94 25.15 -51.68
CA LEU A 600 -31.94 24.35 -52.92
C LEU A 600 -33.28 24.54 -53.65
#